data_AF-A0A5B0FDQ0-F1
#
_entry.id   AF-A0A5B0FDQ0-F1
#
_cell.length_a   1.000
_cell.length_b   1.000
_cell.length_c   1.000
_cell.angle_alpha   90.00
_cell.angle_beta   90.00
_cell.angle_gamma   90.00
#
_symmetry.space_group_name_H-M   'P 1'
#
loop_
_entity.id
_entity.type
_entity.pdbx_description
1 polymer ?
#
loop_
_entity_poly.entity_id
_entity_poly.type
_entity_poly.pdbx_seq_one_letter_code
_entity_poly.pdbx_strand_id
1 'polypeptide(L)'
;MNRSQWYILTNLALLLFGTIAFYYTTPKFRKSNHTKLISQEKERNFRKEVIILDSLYKKHVAALSSSDQIAIASSDAVLETQFALIKKEYSGQTPPALLASKLIRNYQVRVLLNKHILSRRIDQADEIKRVNSLVSKLEEQNAELKSQNQMIRQVLLSLP
;
A
#
# COMPACT_ATOMS: atom_id res chain seq x y z
N MET A 1 0.64 42.81 -43.55
CA MET A 1 0.84 41.87 -42.43
C MET A 1 -0.01 40.64 -42.69
N ASN A 2 0.60 39.47 -42.86
CA ASN A 2 -0.09 38.27 -43.33
C ASN A 2 -0.98 37.68 -42.22
N ARG A 3 -2.08 37.00 -42.60
CA ARG A 3 -3.00 36.36 -41.63
C ARG A 3 -2.28 35.44 -40.64
N SER A 4 -1.22 34.76 -41.08
CA SER A 4 -0.37 33.93 -40.21
C SER A 4 0.35 34.72 -39.11
N GLN A 5 0.81 35.94 -39.39
CA GLN A 5 1.48 36.80 -38.41
C GLN A 5 0.50 37.28 -37.34
N TRP A 6 -0.76 37.54 -37.72
CA TRP A 6 -1.84 37.85 -36.78
C TRP A 6 -2.11 36.70 -35.82
N TYR A 7 -2.21 35.46 -36.31
CA TYR A 7 -2.42 34.29 -35.44
C TYR A 7 -1.25 34.05 -34.47
N ILE A 8 -0.01 34.28 -34.91
CA ILE A 8 1.17 34.14 -34.06
C ILE A 8 1.14 35.20 -32.95
N LEU A 9 0.85 36.46 -33.29
CA LEU A 9 0.77 37.56 -32.32
C LEU A 9 -0.37 37.35 -31.30
N THR A 10 -1.55 36.91 -31.74
CA THR A 10 -2.68 36.65 -30.84
C THR A 10 -2.39 35.49 -29.90
N ASN A 11 -1.76 34.41 -30.40
CA ASN A 11 -1.40 33.28 -29.55
C ASN A 11 -0.33 33.66 -28.52
N LEU A 12 0.68 34.45 -28.91
CA LEU A 12 1.69 34.95 -27.99
C LEU A 12 1.09 35.84 -26.90
N ALA A 13 0.18 36.74 -27.29
CA ALA A 13 -0.53 37.58 -26.34
C ALA A 13 -1.37 36.75 -25.37
N LEU A 14 -2.15 35.77 -25.86
CA LEU A 14 -2.94 34.87 -25.02
C LEU A 14 -2.08 34.06 -24.04
N LEU A 15 -0.90 33.60 -24.45
CA LEU A 15 0.02 32.83 -23.61
C LEU A 15 0.63 33.70 -22.50
N LEU A 16 1.00 34.94 -22.83
CA LEU A 16 1.52 35.92 -21.85
C LEU A 16 0.43 36.37 -20.87
N PHE A 17 -0.78 36.70 -21.36
CA PHE A 17 -1.88 37.07 -20.48
C PHE A 17 -2.36 35.89 -19.63
N GLY A 18 -2.38 34.67 -20.18
CA GLY A 18 -2.73 33.46 -19.43
C GLY A 18 -1.75 33.14 -18.31
N THR A 19 -0.45 33.33 -18.53
CA THR A 19 0.58 33.10 -17.49
C THR A 19 0.55 34.16 -16.40
N ILE A 20 0.33 35.43 -16.76
CA ILE A 20 0.16 36.53 -15.80
C ILE A 20 -1.13 36.31 -14.98
N ALA A 21 -2.25 36.02 -15.64
CA ALA A 21 -3.51 35.72 -14.96
C ALA A 21 -3.35 34.52 -14.01
N PHE A 22 -2.67 33.44 -14.45
CA PHE A 22 -2.39 32.29 -13.60
C PHE A 22 -1.52 32.67 -12.39
N TYR A 23 -0.49 33.51 -12.57
CA TYR A 23 0.38 33.98 -11.49
C TYR A 23 -0.35 34.83 -10.44
N TYR A 24 -1.31 35.67 -10.86
CA TYR A 24 -2.08 36.52 -9.95
C TYR A 24 -3.29 35.83 -9.32
N THR A 25 -3.91 34.86 -10.01
CA THR A 25 -5.08 34.12 -9.52
C THR A 25 -4.72 32.88 -8.71
N THR A 26 -3.50 32.34 -8.85
CA THR A 26 -3.04 31.30 -7.92
C THR A 26 -2.76 31.91 -6.54
N PRO A 27 -3.43 31.45 -5.48
CA PRO A 27 -3.15 31.93 -4.13
C PRO A 27 -1.68 31.67 -3.80
N LYS A 28 -0.96 32.70 -3.35
CA LYS A 28 0.43 32.58 -2.90
C LYS A 28 0.49 31.52 -1.80
N PHE A 29 0.91 30.29 -2.13
CA PHE A 29 1.13 29.21 -1.17
C PHE A 29 2.29 29.47 -0.18
N ARG A 30 2.90 30.67 -0.19
CA ARG A 30 3.71 31.14 0.93
C ARG A 30 2.80 31.65 2.04
N LYS A 31 2.26 30.72 2.83
CA LYS A 31 1.94 31.03 4.23
C LYS A 31 3.17 31.68 4.84
N SER A 32 3.02 32.85 5.44
CA SER A 32 4.09 33.47 6.19
C SER A 32 4.65 32.45 7.19
N ASN A 33 5.97 32.31 7.21
CA ASN A 33 6.68 31.54 8.23
C ASN A 33 6.63 32.31 9.57
N HIS A 34 5.43 32.63 10.07
CA HIS A 34 5.25 32.67 11.50
C HIS A 34 5.27 31.22 11.96
N THR A 35 6.49 30.70 12.12
CA THR A 35 6.80 29.60 13.02
C THR A 35 6.24 30.01 14.38
N LYS A 36 4.95 29.74 14.62
CA LYS A 36 4.41 29.65 15.96
C LYS A 36 5.37 28.74 16.69
N LEU A 37 6.12 29.29 17.64
CA LEU A 37 7.03 28.54 18.51
C LEU A 37 6.24 27.35 19.05
N ILE A 38 6.48 26.17 18.49
CA ILE A 38 5.92 24.92 19.00
C ILE A 38 6.67 24.70 20.31
N SER A 39 5.93 24.54 21.41
CA SER A 39 6.54 24.17 22.69
C SER A 39 7.37 22.90 22.50
N GLN A 40 8.65 22.94 22.89
CA GLN A 40 9.56 21.78 22.82
C GLN A 40 8.97 20.55 23.52
N GLU A 41 8.18 20.76 24.57
CA GLU A 41 7.49 19.69 25.28
C GLU A 41 6.44 18.99 24.39
N LYS A 42 5.66 19.75 23.62
CA LYS A 42 4.69 19.18 22.67
C LYS A 42 5.37 18.39 21.55
N GLU A 43 6.51 18.86 21.08
CA GLU A 43 7.31 18.14 20.10
C GLU A 43 7.86 16.82 20.68
N ARG A 44 8.41 16.86 21.90
CA ARG A 44 8.93 15.66 22.58
C ARG A 44 7.83 14.63 22.81
N ASN A 45 6.64 15.06 23.23
CA ASN A 45 5.50 14.17 23.41
C ASN A 45 5.04 13.59 22.08
N PHE A 46 4.97 14.40 21.02
CA PHE A 46 4.61 13.91 19.68
C PHE A 46 5.58 12.82 19.18
N ARG A 47 6.89 13.00 19.39
CA ARG A 47 7.89 11.99 19.03
C ARG A 47 7.69 10.68 19.80
N LYS A 48 7.30 10.74 21.08
CA LYS A 48 6.98 9.53 21.87
C LYS A 48 5.76 8.81 21.29
N GLU A 49 4.70 9.55 20.96
CA GLU A 49 3.49 8.97 20.34
C GLU A 49 3.80 8.30 18.99
N VAL A 50 4.69 8.89 18.19
CA VAL A 50 5.16 8.28 16.93
C VAL A 50 5.86 6.95 17.16
N ILE A 51 6.70 6.84 18.20
CA ILE A 51 7.41 5.60 18.53
C ILE A 51 6.43 4.52 18.99
N ILE A 52 5.47 4.90 19.84
CA ILE A 52 4.42 3.98 20.30
C ILE A 52 3.62 3.48 19.10
N LEU A 53 3.22 4.38 18.20
CA LEU A 53 2.48 4.01 16.99
C LEU A 53 3.26 3.06 16.08
N ASP A 54 4.55 3.31 15.85
CA ASP A 54 5.41 2.41 15.07
C ASP A 54 5.52 1.01 15.70
N SER A 55 5.63 0.95 17.03
CA SER A 55 5.66 -0.32 17.77
C SER A 55 4.36 -1.11 17.62
N LEU A 56 3.21 -0.44 17.78
CA LEU A 56 1.89 -1.05 17.61
C LEU A 56 1.68 -1.53 16.18
N TYR A 57 2.12 -0.75 15.20
CA TYR A 57 2.06 -1.13 13.79
C TYR A 57 2.89 -2.39 13.52
N LYS A 58 4.12 -2.49 14.04
CA LYS A 58 4.96 -3.69 13.90
C LYS A 58 4.31 -4.92 14.52
N LYS A 59 3.68 -4.77 15.69
CA LYS A 59 2.92 -5.86 16.33
C LYS A 59 1.74 -6.31 15.48
N HIS A 60 1.01 -5.38 14.88
CA HIS A 60 -0.10 -5.71 13.98
C HIS A 60 0.38 -6.43 12.72
N VAL A 61 1.48 -5.98 12.10
CA VAL A 61 2.07 -6.67 10.93
C VAL A 61 2.52 -8.09 11.28
N ALA A 62 3.09 -8.29 12.47
CA ALA A 62 3.44 -9.62 12.96
C ALA A 62 2.18 -10.50 13.14
N ALA A 63 1.11 -9.97 13.73
CA ALA A 63 -0.16 -10.67 13.88
C ALA A 63 -0.81 -11.02 12.53
N LEU A 64 -0.77 -10.10 11.56
CA LEU A 64 -1.25 -10.37 10.19
C LEU A 64 -0.49 -11.52 9.53
N SER A 65 0.80 -11.70 9.87
CA SER A 65 1.62 -12.77 9.31
C SER A 65 1.36 -14.14 9.96
N SER A 66 0.88 -14.18 11.21
CA SER A 66 0.61 -15.43 11.93
C SER A 66 -0.77 -16.03 11.64
N SER A 67 -1.63 -15.35 10.87
CA SER A 67 -3.01 -15.77 10.54
C SER A 67 -3.94 -15.99 11.75
N ASP A 68 -3.54 -15.54 12.95
CA ASP A 68 -4.36 -15.62 14.16
C ASP A 68 -5.37 -14.47 14.18
N GLN A 69 -6.65 -14.78 13.97
CA GLN A 69 -7.71 -13.77 13.89
C GLN A 69 -7.92 -13.01 15.21
N ILE A 70 -7.67 -13.63 16.36
CA ILE A 70 -7.80 -12.97 17.68
C ILE A 70 -6.67 -11.97 17.86
N ALA A 71 -5.43 -12.36 17.52
CA ALA A 71 -4.28 -11.46 17.55
C ALA A 71 -4.43 -10.29 16.55
N ILE A 72 -4.99 -10.55 15.37
CA ILE A 72 -5.25 -9.51 14.37
C ILE A 72 -6.30 -8.53 14.91
N ALA A 73 -7.45 -9.00 15.38
CA ALA A 73 -8.53 -8.14 15.86
C ALA A 73 -8.09 -7.30 17.08
N SER A 74 -7.38 -7.91 18.04
CA SER A 74 -6.87 -7.21 19.21
C SER A 74 -5.83 -6.14 18.84
N SER A 75 -4.88 -6.45 17.97
CA SER A 75 -3.87 -5.48 17.53
C SER A 75 -4.47 -4.34 16.68
N ASP A 76 -5.48 -4.62 15.85
CA ASP A 76 -6.22 -3.62 15.07
C ASP A 76 -6.98 -2.65 16.01
N ALA A 77 -7.67 -3.16 17.03
CA ALA A 77 -8.36 -2.36 18.02
C ALA A 77 -7.40 -1.45 18.82
N VAL A 78 -6.22 -1.96 19.21
CA VAL A 78 -5.21 -1.16 19.89
C VAL A 78 -4.63 -0.07 18.97
N LEU A 79 -4.45 -0.35 17.69
CA LEU A 79 -4.02 0.67 16.72
C LEU A 79 -5.07 1.77 16.51
N GLU A 80 -6.34 1.38 16.35
CA GLU A 80 -7.44 2.34 16.15
C GLU A 80 -7.66 3.24 17.37
N THR A 81 -7.53 2.69 18.59
CA THR A 81 -7.56 3.51 19.80
C THR A 81 -6.39 4.51 19.84
N GLN A 82 -5.18 4.10 19.46
CA GLN A 82 -4.03 5.00 19.37
C GLN A 82 -4.23 6.09 18.29
N PHE A 83 -4.79 5.76 17.13
CA PHE A 83 -5.13 6.76 16.11
C PHE A 83 -6.15 7.78 16.63
N ALA A 84 -7.18 7.32 17.34
CA ALA A 84 -8.18 8.19 17.94
C ALA A 84 -7.57 9.13 18.99
N LEU A 85 -6.67 8.62 19.83
CA LEU A 85 -5.94 9.41 20.83
C LEU A 85 -5.09 10.51 20.18
N ILE A 86 -4.24 10.16 19.20
CA ILE A 86 -3.40 11.13 18.49
C ILE A 86 -4.27 12.17 17.77
N LYS A 87 -5.39 11.75 17.15
CA LYS A 87 -6.30 12.66 16.45
C LYS A 87 -6.99 13.64 17.40
N LYS A 88 -7.34 13.19 18.61
CA LYS A 88 -7.94 14.03 19.66
C LYS A 88 -6.92 15.05 20.21
N GLU A 89 -5.73 14.56 20.57
CA GLU A 89 -4.65 15.36 21.17
C GLU A 89 -4.10 16.42 20.20
N TYR A 90 -3.94 16.05 18.93
CA TYR A 90 -3.38 16.90 17.87
C TYR A 90 -4.45 17.37 16.89
N SER A 91 -5.52 17.98 17.40
CA SER A 91 -6.60 18.54 16.58
C SER A 91 -6.34 19.98 16.13
N GLY A 92 -7.03 20.42 15.07
CA GLY A 92 -6.97 21.79 14.54
C GLY A 92 -6.04 21.99 13.33
N GLN A 93 -5.65 23.24 13.07
CA GLN A 93 -4.85 23.64 11.88
C GLN A 93 -3.39 24.01 12.23
N THR A 94 -2.88 23.55 13.37
CA THR A 94 -1.49 23.80 13.76
C THR A 94 -0.53 22.89 12.96
N PRO A 95 0.75 23.26 12.77
CA PRO A 95 1.71 22.39 12.10
C PRO A 95 1.82 20.99 12.73
N PRO A 96 1.84 20.81 14.08
CA PRO A 96 1.79 19.49 14.70
C PRO A 96 0.52 18.69 14.36
N ALA A 97 -0.65 19.34 14.34
CA ALA A 97 -1.90 18.70 13.96
C ALA A 97 -1.89 18.19 12.50
N LEU A 98 -1.33 18.99 11.59
CA LEU A 98 -1.16 18.58 10.19
C LEU A 98 -0.19 17.40 10.03
N LEU A 99 0.91 17.40 10.80
CA LEU A 99 1.86 16.28 10.82
C LEU A 99 1.22 15.02 11.39
N ALA A 100 0.50 15.13 12.51
CA ALA A 100 -0.22 14.03 13.13
C ALA A 100 -1.27 13.42 12.17
N SER A 101 -2.06 14.27 11.50
CA SER A 101 -3.04 13.81 10.50
C SER A 101 -2.38 13.07 9.33
N LYS A 102 -1.27 13.60 8.80
CA LYS A 102 -0.50 12.93 7.73
C LYS A 102 0.08 11.60 8.20
N LEU A 103 0.60 11.55 9.43
CA LEU A 103 1.16 10.34 10.04
C LEU A 103 0.08 9.25 10.16
N ILE A 104 -1.06 9.56 10.78
CA ILE A 104 -2.20 8.63 10.91
C ILE A 104 -2.60 8.09 9.55
N ARG A 105 -2.81 8.98 8.56
CA ARG A 105 -3.18 8.59 7.20
C ARG A 105 -2.14 7.65 6.58
N ASN A 106 -0.85 7.90 6.78
CA ASN A 106 0.21 7.05 6.25
C ASN A 106 0.15 5.64 6.86
N TYR A 107 -0.01 5.54 8.17
CA TYR A 107 -0.11 4.24 8.85
C TYR A 107 -1.38 3.48 8.47
N GLN A 108 -2.53 4.16 8.35
CA GLN A 108 -3.77 3.53 7.86
C GLN A 108 -3.58 2.95 6.46
N VAL A 109 -2.95 3.69 5.54
CA VAL A 109 -2.64 3.19 4.19
C VAL A 109 -1.69 2.00 4.25
N ARG A 110 -0.66 2.03 5.10
CA ARG A 110 0.27 0.89 5.27
C ARG A 110 -0.44 -0.36 5.80
N VAL A 111 -1.35 -0.21 6.76
CA VAL A 111 -2.15 -1.33 7.28
C VAL A 111 -2.99 -1.95 6.16
N LEU A 112 -3.72 -1.13 5.40
CA LEU A 112 -4.51 -1.61 4.25
C LEU A 112 -3.63 -2.31 3.21
N LEU A 113 -2.46 -1.74 2.90
CA LEU A 113 -1.53 -2.32 1.94
C LEU A 113 -1.02 -3.69 2.40
N ASN A 114 -0.64 -3.84 3.67
CA ASN A 114 -0.20 -5.14 4.20
C ASN A 114 -1.31 -6.18 4.20
N LYS A 115 -2.53 -5.80 4.60
CA LYS A 115 -3.71 -6.69 4.51
C LYS A 115 -3.91 -7.20 3.08
N HIS A 116 -3.81 -6.32 2.09
CA HIS A 116 -3.94 -6.67 0.66
C HIS A 116 -2.81 -7.56 0.13
N ILE A 117 -1.55 -7.24 0.48
CA ILE A 117 -0.39 -8.04 0.06
C ILE A 117 -0.47 -9.45 0.64
N LEU A 118 -0.86 -9.57 1.91
CA LEU A 118 -0.96 -10.87 2.58
C LEU A 118 -2.09 -11.73 2.00
N SER A 119 -3.28 -11.15 1.73
CA SER A 119 -4.35 -11.91 1.06
C SER A 119 -3.87 -12.48 -0.28
N ARG A 120 -3.22 -11.66 -1.11
CA ARG A 120 -2.69 -12.12 -2.40
C ARG A 120 -1.66 -13.24 -2.25
N ARG A 121 -0.78 -13.17 -1.24
CA ARG A 121 0.19 -14.23 -0.99
C ARG A 121 -0.48 -15.54 -0.57
N ILE A 122 -1.54 -15.47 0.23
CA ILE A 122 -2.33 -16.65 0.62
C ILE A 122 -2.99 -17.27 -0.61
N ASP A 123 -3.65 -16.45 -1.44
CA ASP A 123 -4.30 -16.92 -2.68
C ASP A 123 -3.30 -17.60 -3.63
N GLN A 124 -2.11 -17.00 -3.80
CA GLN A 124 -1.02 -17.58 -4.59
C GLN A 124 -0.49 -18.88 -3.99
N ALA A 125 -0.32 -18.96 -2.67
CA ALA A 125 0.13 -20.17 -2.00
C ALA A 125 -0.86 -21.33 -2.18
N ASP A 126 -2.16 -21.04 -2.14
CA ASP A 126 -3.21 -22.04 -2.36
C ASP A 126 -3.33 -22.46 -3.82
N GLU A 127 -3.06 -21.57 -4.77
CA GLU A 127 -2.91 -21.93 -6.18
C GLU A 127 -1.70 -22.85 -6.40
N ILE A 128 -0.53 -22.51 -5.84
CA ILE A 128 0.68 -23.35 -5.92
C ILE A 128 0.43 -24.74 -5.33
N LYS A 129 -0.23 -24.83 -4.17
CA LYS A 129 -0.61 -26.13 -3.58
C LYS A 129 -1.50 -26.96 -4.50
N ARG A 130 -2.50 -26.33 -5.14
CA ARG A 130 -3.39 -27.00 -6.10
C ARG A 130 -2.62 -27.51 -7.31
N VAL A 131 -1.74 -26.69 -7.88
CA VAL A 131 -0.88 -27.07 -9.00
C VAL A 131 0.04 -28.24 -8.61
N ASN A 132 0.69 -28.18 -7.45
CA ASN A 132 1.56 -29.26 -6.97
C ASN A 132 0.80 -30.58 -6.77
N SER A 133 -0.42 -30.53 -6.25
CA SER A 133 -1.28 -31.72 -6.13
C SER A 133 -1.63 -32.31 -7.50
N LEU A 134 -1.92 -31.46 -8.50
CA LEU A 134 -2.22 -31.90 -9.85
C LEU A 134 -1.00 -32.48 -10.55
N VAL A 135 0.17 -31.87 -10.39
CA VAL A 135 1.45 -32.41 -10.90
C VAL A 135 1.71 -33.80 -10.32
N SER A 136 1.60 -33.96 -9.00
CA SER A 136 1.82 -35.26 -8.35
C SER A 136 0.86 -36.34 -8.87
N LYS A 137 -0.42 -36.01 -9.10
CA LYS A 137 -1.38 -36.95 -9.71
C LYS A 137 -1.03 -37.32 -11.15
N LEU A 138 -0.60 -36.34 -11.95
CA LEU A 138 -0.19 -36.59 -13.33
C LEU A 138 1.10 -37.43 -13.40
N GLU A 139 2.03 -37.23 -12.47
CA GLU A 139 3.23 -38.05 -12.35
C GLU A 139 2.90 -39.51 -12.00
N GLU A 140 1.98 -39.72 -11.07
CA GLU A 140 1.48 -41.06 -10.71
C GLU A 140 0.79 -41.75 -11.90
N GLN A 141 -0.12 -41.05 -12.59
CA GLN A 141 -0.77 -41.56 -13.79
C GLN A 141 0.23 -41.88 -14.92
N ASN A 142 1.24 -41.04 -15.09
CA ASN A 142 2.28 -41.28 -16.10
C ASN A 142 3.15 -42.50 -15.73
N ALA A 143 3.45 -42.69 -14.45
CA ALA A 143 4.15 -43.88 -13.98
C ALA A 143 3.32 -45.16 -14.22
N GLU A 144 2.00 -45.10 -13.96
CA GLU A 144 1.07 -46.21 -14.23
C GLU A 144 1.00 -46.53 -15.74
N LEU A 145 0.82 -45.52 -16.59
CA LEU A 145 0.80 -45.70 -18.05
C LEU A 145 2.12 -46.25 -18.60
N LYS A 146 3.26 -45.85 -18.03
CA LYS A 146 4.57 -46.42 -18.38
C LYS A 146 4.64 -47.90 -18.02
N SER A 147 4.15 -48.28 -16.85
CA SER A 147 4.08 -49.68 -16.40
C SER A 147 3.18 -50.51 -17.32
N GLN A 148 1.98 -50.02 -17.63
CA GLN A 148 1.06 -50.69 -18.56
C GLN A 148 1.67 -50.87 -19.96
N ASN A 149 2.36 -49.86 -20.48
CA ASN A 149 3.06 -49.96 -21.76
C ASN A 149 4.18 -51.00 -21.75
N GLN A 150 4.94 -51.10 -20.65
CA GLN A 150 5.95 -52.15 -20.50
C GLN A 150 5.33 -53.55 -20.49
N MET A 151 4.22 -53.72 -19.77
CA MET A 151 3.47 -54.99 -19.73
C MET A 151 2.95 -55.38 -21.11
N ILE A 152 2.32 -54.45 -21.85
CA ILE A 152 1.83 -54.71 -23.21
C ILE A 152 2.98 -55.09 -24.14
N ARG A 153 4.12 -54.39 -24.08
CA ARG A 153 5.30 -54.73 -24.88
C ARG A 153 5.82 -56.13 -24.58
N GLN A 154 5.85 -56.53 -23.31
CA GLN A 154 6.25 -57.89 -22.92
C GLN A 154 5.27 -58.94 -23.47
N VAL A 155 3.97 -58.70 -23.36
CA VAL A 155 2.95 -59.60 -23.94
C VAL A 155 3.14 -59.73 -25.44
N LEU A 156 3.30 -58.62 -26.16
CA LEU A 156 3.52 -58.63 -27.61
C LEU A 156 4.79 -59.39 -28.03
N LEU A 157 5.88 -59.28 -27.26
CA LEU A 157 7.12 -60.02 -27.51
C LEU A 157 7.01 -61.52 -27.21
N SER A 158 6.04 -61.92 -26.39
CA SER A 158 5.76 -63.31 -26.02
C SER A 158 4.73 -64.01 -26.92
N LEU A 159 4.16 -63.29 -27.89
CA LEU A 159 3.28 -63.88 -28.89
C LEU A 159 4.13 -64.69 -29.90
N PRO A 160 3.72 -65.92 -30.25
CA PRO A 160 4.45 -66.81 -31.16
C PRO A 160 4.43 -66.35 -32.62
#